data_AF-A0A937UN22-F1
#
_entry.id   AF-A0A937UN22-F1
#
_cell.length_a   1.000
_cell.length_b   1.000
_cell.length_c   1.000
_cell.angle_alpha   90.00
_cell.angle_beta   90.00
_cell.angle_gamma   90.00
#
_symmetry.space_group_name_H-M   'P 1'
#
loop_
_entity.id
_entity.type
_entity.pdbx_description
1 polymer ?
#
loop_
_entity_poly.entity_id
_entity_poly.type
_entity_poly.pdbx_seq_one_letter_code
_entity_poly.pdbx_strand_id
1 'polypeptide(L)'
;MLEAISNNLDTFLSALGLTGALIGWLLNRYVGQRRRVTYRVHLNTKIGVTPQPVAGMVDLEVRRAGAVVPDGSLALLRVKNAGRQDVTRADVASPLTITFPGRTVVGVEVIEPSPPVLRDMILRSPGPTIDGEKVELPAVPLNRRDRFKLLVLLSGEGSDVRVDGFIRGGRVERDTDRRRNRGLIFGGVSLLLAGMLIGLMIVNGRPGSTTAAVRCLPGQLQVEGSSAFAPVMKTVASEYSRICDDTKITVTGTGSIAGVRGVANAGADNPDAAANRLAMSDGPAPERLEALVPRPVAVALFSVVVNQSTGIRSLTVEQLRDVYAGRVTNWRDVGGADQQIILVSRGSESGTREVFERKVLDGSLEPRLSSDDCRTRNRDPAAATVRCEINSEAELLAQVARTPGAIGYAQHGAAAPYAEIDEVKLGEWAADLSTVERGLYPFWEVEIFYTYGTPAGDQLLSAFLEYSTSDTAKNLLRGAGFVPCLDRDKNYTDSLCKLRP
;
A
#
# COMPACT_ATOMS: atom_id res chain seq x y z
N MET A 1 54.04 -18.44 -6.06
CA MET A 1 54.14 -17.97 -4.65
C MET A 1 54.12 -16.44 -4.56
N LEU A 2 54.86 -15.71 -5.40
CA LEU A 2 54.81 -14.24 -5.47
C LEU A 2 53.44 -13.67 -5.93
N GLU A 3 52.72 -14.32 -6.86
CA GLU A 3 51.36 -13.92 -7.27
C GLU A 3 50.29 -14.08 -6.16
N ALA A 4 50.42 -15.12 -5.33
CA ALA A 4 49.49 -15.34 -4.21
C ALA A 4 49.67 -14.32 -3.08
N ILE A 5 50.87 -13.73 -2.95
CA ILE A 5 51.17 -12.67 -1.97
C ILE A 5 50.68 -11.31 -2.51
N SER A 6 50.81 -11.06 -3.82
CA SER A 6 50.26 -9.86 -4.49
C SER A 6 48.73 -9.79 -4.39
N ASN A 7 48.01 -10.88 -4.66
CA ASN A 7 46.54 -10.90 -4.59
C ASN A 7 45.99 -10.63 -3.17
N ASN A 8 46.73 -11.03 -2.13
CA ASN A 8 46.35 -10.74 -0.75
C ASN A 8 46.64 -9.29 -0.36
N LEU A 9 47.69 -8.68 -0.91
CA LEU A 9 48.02 -7.27 -0.63
C LEU A 9 46.97 -6.32 -1.23
N ASP A 10 46.50 -6.59 -2.45
CA ASP A 10 45.47 -5.80 -3.12
C ASP A 10 44.11 -5.93 -2.43
N THR A 11 43.78 -7.14 -1.95
CA THR A 11 42.57 -7.40 -1.16
C THR A 11 42.64 -6.68 0.20
N PHE A 12 43.81 -6.68 0.83
CA PHE A 12 44.03 -6.03 2.13
C PHE A 12 44.00 -4.49 2.03
N LEU A 13 44.62 -3.91 1.00
CA LEU A 13 44.57 -2.48 0.70
C LEU A 13 43.14 -2.02 0.37
N SER A 14 42.38 -2.83 -0.37
CA SER A 14 40.97 -2.57 -0.67
C SER A 14 40.08 -2.61 0.57
N ALA A 15 40.32 -3.57 1.47
CA ALA A 15 39.63 -3.66 2.75
C ALA A 15 39.94 -2.44 3.66
N LEU A 16 41.20 -2.00 3.70
CA LEU A 16 41.61 -0.79 4.42
C LEU A 16 40.94 0.48 3.87
N GLY A 17 40.84 0.60 2.55
CA GLY A 17 40.14 1.70 1.88
C GLY A 17 38.64 1.74 2.21
N LEU A 18 37.97 0.57 2.17
CA LEU A 18 36.56 0.44 2.56
C LEU A 18 36.33 0.76 4.04
N THR A 19 37.22 0.32 4.91
CA THR A 19 37.12 0.58 6.35
C THR A 19 37.35 2.07 6.64
N GLY A 20 38.31 2.71 5.97
CA GLY A 20 38.53 4.16 6.06
C GLY A 20 37.34 4.97 5.55
N ALA A 21 36.71 4.54 4.45
CA ALA A 21 35.49 5.17 3.92
C ALA A 21 34.29 4.99 4.85
N LEU A 22 34.14 3.81 5.47
CA LEU A 22 33.10 3.51 6.45
C LEU A 22 33.30 4.33 7.74
N ILE A 23 34.53 4.45 8.23
CA ILE A 23 34.89 5.28 9.39
C ILE A 23 34.66 6.76 9.06
N GLY A 24 35.06 7.23 7.88
CA GLY A 24 34.77 8.61 7.43
C GLY A 24 33.27 8.88 7.31
N TRP A 25 32.50 7.90 6.83
CA TRP A 25 31.04 7.96 6.79
C TRP A 25 30.43 7.98 8.19
N LEU A 26 30.89 7.13 9.11
CA LEU A 26 30.46 7.10 10.52
C LEU A 26 30.83 8.40 11.25
N LEU A 27 32.04 8.91 11.08
CA LEU A 27 32.47 10.19 11.64
C LEU A 27 31.61 11.33 11.09
N ASN A 28 31.35 11.41 9.79
CA ASN A 28 30.44 12.43 9.26
C ASN A 28 28.99 12.23 9.74
N ARG A 29 28.55 10.97 9.87
CA ARG A 29 27.22 10.60 10.39
C ARG A 29 27.06 10.98 11.85
N TYR A 30 28.09 10.89 12.69
CA TYR A 30 27.98 11.08 14.15
C TYR A 30 28.61 12.39 14.65
N VAL A 31 29.57 12.96 13.93
CA VAL A 31 30.29 14.21 14.24
C VAL A 31 29.79 15.40 13.39
N GLY A 32 28.97 15.15 12.35
CA GLY A 32 28.32 16.20 11.56
C GLY A 32 27.49 17.18 12.39
N GLN A 33 27.53 18.47 12.00
CA GLN A 33 27.15 19.65 12.80
C GLN A 33 25.97 19.45 13.76
N ARG A 34 26.25 19.70 15.04
CA ARG A 34 25.35 19.40 16.15
C ARG A 34 24.11 20.30 16.19
N ARG A 35 24.28 21.63 16.07
CA ARG A 35 23.19 22.64 16.11
C ARG A 35 23.03 23.33 14.77
N ARG A 36 21.82 23.43 14.25
CA ARG A 36 21.57 23.99 12.90
C ARG A 36 20.17 24.59 12.81
N VAL A 37 20.10 25.90 12.64
CA VAL A 37 18.83 26.60 12.39
C VAL A 37 18.75 26.94 10.91
N THR A 38 17.68 26.49 10.28
CA THR A 38 17.40 26.73 8.86
C THR A 38 16.24 27.68 8.72
N TYR A 39 16.32 28.60 7.76
CA TYR A 39 15.20 29.45 7.39
C TYR A 39 14.83 29.28 5.92
N ARG A 40 13.54 29.37 5.61
CA ARG A 40 13.00 29.34 4.24
C ARG A 40 12.00 30.47 4.05
N VAL A 41 12.17 31.25 2.99
CA VAL A 41 11.19 32.25 2.55
C VAL A 41 10.15 31.51 1.70
N HIS A 42 8.94 31.33 2.23
CA HIS A 42 7.83 30.64 1.57
C HIS A 42 6.99 31.58 0.69
N LEU A 43 6.85 32.83 1.11
CA LEU A 43 6.13 33.87 0.39
C LEU A 43 6.94 35.16 0.50
N ASN A 44 6.97 35.95 -0.56
CA ASN A 44 7.58 37.27 -0.60
C ASN A 44 6.97 38.04 -1.78
N THR A 45 5.72 38.47 -1.63
CA THR A 45 4.92 39.02 -2.73
C THR A 45 4.38 40.40 -2.38
N LYS A 46 4.30 41.29 -3.38
CA LYS A 46 3.52 42.52 -3.29
C LYS A 46 2.03 42.17 -3.18
N ILE A 47 1.30 42.93 -2.37
CA ILE A 47 -0.14 42.80 -2.19
C ILE A 47 -0.79 43.61 -3.33
N GLY A 48 -1.75 43.02 -4.05
CA GLY A 48 -2.39 43.66 -5.21
C GLY A 48 -1.84 43.26 -6.60
N VAL A 49 -0.93 42.29 -6.69
CA VAL A 49 -0.50 41.73 -8.01
C VAL A 49 -1.45 40.60 -8.41
N THR A 50 -2.55 40.96 -9.06
CA THR A 50 -3.38 40.00 -9.81
C THR A 50 -2.76 39.75 -11.20
N PRO A 51 -2.93 38.55 -11.80
CA PRO A 51 -2.62 38.34 -13.21
C PRO A 51 -3.35 39.41 -14.05
N GLN A 52 -2.71 39.88 -15.13
CA GLN A 52 -3.18 40.98 -16.00
C GLN A 52 -4.69 41.01 -16.36
N PRO A 53 -5.47 39.92 -16.41
CA PRO A 53 -6.93 40.04 -16.64
C PRO A 53 -7.76 40.72 -15.53
N VAL A 54 -7.27 40.92 -14.29
CA VAL A 54 -8.09 41.46 -13.17
C VAL A 54 -7.77 42.93 -12.84
N ALA A 55 -6.82 43.56 -13.55
CA ALA A 55 -6.35 44.93 -13.29
C ALA A 55 -7.43 46.03 -13.44
N GLY A 56 -8.68 45.68 -13.80
CA GLY A 56 -9.78 46.63 -13.99
C GLY A 56 -10.97 46.48 -13.05
N MET A 57 -10.95 45.60 -12.03
CA MET A 57 -12.16 45.33 -11.22
C MET A 57 -12.05 45.58 -9.71
N VAL A 58 -10.86 45.60 -9.09
CA VAL A 58 -10.72 45.79 -7.62
C VAL A 58 -9.41 46.49 -7.27
N ASP A 59 -9.48 47.63 -6.58
CA ASP A 59 -8.35 48.24 -5.88
C ASP A 59 -8.22 47.62 -4.47
N LEU A 60 -7.08 46.97 -4.21
CA LEU A 60 -6.77 46.36 -2.92
C LEU A 60 -5.87 47.29 -2.11
N GLU A 61 -6.44 47.93 -1.09
CA GLU A 61 -5.71 48.79 -0.15
C GLU A 61 -5.46 48.06 1.18
N VAL A 62 -4.22 48.03 1.65
CA VAL A 62 -3.87 47.46 2.96
C VAL A 62 -3.69 48.58 3.96
N ARG A 63 -4.48 48.56 5.03
CA ARG A 63 -4.37 49.50 6.15
C ARG A 63 -3.92 48.82 7.42
N ARG A 64 -3.06 49.48 8.20
CA ARG A 64 -2.74 49.09 9.57
C ARG A 64 -3.06 50.26 10.50
N ALA A 65 -3.87 49.98 11.53
CA ALA A 65 -4.32 51.00 12.49
C ALA A 65 -4.91 52.26 11.80
N GLY A 66 -5.63 52.05 10.69
CA GLY A 66 -6.27 53.13 9.92
C GLY A 66 -5.39 53.85 8.89
N ALA A 67 -4.05 53.66 8.93
CA ALA A 67 -3.12 54.24 7.96
C ALA A 67 -2.85 53.27 6.80
N VAL A 68 -2.78 53.81 5.58
CA VAL A 68 -2.44 53.08 4.35
C VAL A 68 -1.00 52.61 4.42
N VAL A 69 -0.75 51.36 4.03
CA VAL A 69 0.59 50.80 3.89
C VAL A 69 1.00 50.95 2.42
N PRO A 70 1.83 51.96 2.06
CA PRO A 70 2.25 52.15 0.68
C PRO A 70 3.11 50.97 0.23
N ASP A 71 2.91 50.52 -1.01
CA ASP A 71 3.62 49.39 -1.62
C ASP A 71 3.66 48.14 -0.73
N GLY A 72 2.51 47.81 -0.14
CA GLY A 72 2.38 46.70 0.80
C GLY A 72 2.87 45.38 0.23
N SER A 73 3.70 44.66 0.99
CA SER A 73 4.11 43.29 0.66
C SER A 73 4.04 42.36 1.86
N LEU A 74 3.83 41.06 1.62
CA LEU A 74 3.84 40.01 2.63
C LEU A 74 5.04 39.10 2.42
N ALA A 75 5.79 38.89 3.51
CA ALA A 75 6.83 37.87 3.58
C ALA A 75 6.45 36.79 4.59
N LEU A 76 6.54 35.53 4.20
CA LEU A 76 6.33 34.38 5.08
C LEU A 76 7.64 33.60 5.20
N LEU A 77 8.21 33.53 6.39
CA LEU A 77 9.46 32.83 6.66
C LEU A 77 9.21 31.65 7.59
N ARG A 78 9.64 30.45 7.23
CA ARG A 78 9.70 29.30 8.14
C ARG A 78 11.07 29.22 8.77
N VAL A 79 11.13 29.23 10.10
CA VAL A 79 12.34 28.99 10.89
C VAL A 79 12.23 27.62 11.54
N LYS A 80 13.31 26.82 11.51
CA LYS A 80 13.33 25.46 12.05
C LYS A 80 14.70 25.10 12.63
N ASN A 81 14.72 24.38 13.75
CA ASN A 81 15.91 23.62 14.15
C ASN A 81 16.00 22.32 13.33
N ALA A 82 16.87 22.34 12.31
CA ALA A 82 17.19 21.19 11.46
C ALA A 82 18.47 20.46 11.88
N GLY A 83 19.02 20.81 13.05
CA GLY A 83 20.16 20.17 13.69
C GLY A 83 19.80 18.85 14.35
N ARG A 84 20.80 18.25 15.00
CA ARG A 84 20.62 17.02 15.79
C ARG A 84 20.56 17.28 17.29
N GLN A 85 20.98 18.46 17.72
CA GLN A 85 20.90 18.94 19.09
C GLN A 85 19.92 20.11 19.20
N ASP A 86 19.43 20.30 20.42
CA ASP A 86 18.61 21.44 20.79
C ASP A 86 19.47 22.71 20.81
N VAL A 87 18.83 23.84 20.54
CA VAL A 87 19.43 25.18 20.65
C VAL A 87 18.83 25.81 21.90
N THR A 88 19.65 26.04 22.91
CA THR A 88 19.22 26.71 24.15
C THR A 88 19.41 28.22 24.04
N ARG A 89 18.82 29.00 24.96
CA ARG A 89 19.01 30.47 24.98
C ARG A 89 20.47 30.87 25.08
N ALA A 90 21.28 30.13 25.85
CA ALA A 90 22.70 30.39 26.04
C ALA A 90 23.55 30.08 24.79
N ASP A 91 23.02 29.28 23.85
CA ASP A 91 23.70 28.97 22.59
C ASP A 91 23.58 30.11 21.58
N VAL A 92 22.59 31.00 21.72
CA VAL A 92 22.35 32.14 20.83
C VAL A 92 23.23 33.31 21.27
N ALA A 93 24.38 33.49 20.61
CA ALA A 93 25.28 34.60 20.93
C ALA A 93 24.90 35.89 20.19
N SER A 94 24.28 35.76 19.02
CA SER A 94 23.63 36.86 18.30
C SER A 94 22.24 36.39 17.87
N PRO A 95 21.17 37.13 18.20
CA PRO A 95 19.80 36.76 17.89
C PRO A 95 19.57 36.63 16.38
N LEU A 96 18.47 35.96 16.03
CA LEU A 96 18.08 35.84 14.62
C LEU A 96 17.50 37.16 14.17
N THR A 97 18.22 37.85 13.28
CA THR A 97 17.81 39.12 12.69
C THR A 97 17.45 38.93 11.24
N ILE A 98 16.21 39.25 10.87
CA ILE A 98 15.70 39.20 9.51
C ILE A 98 15.68 40.62 8.97
N THR A 99 16.41 40.89 7.89
CA THR A 99 16.49 42.20 7.24
C THR A 99 15.76 42.16 5.89
N PHE A 100 14.98 43.19 5.61
CA PHE A 100 14.24 43.39 4.36
C PHE A 100 14.72 44.67 3.64
N PRO A 101 15.84 44.62 2.91
CA PRO A 101 16.39 45.81 2.27
C PRO A 101 15.36 46.53 1.37
N GLY A 102 15.26 47.85 1.51
CA GLY A 102 14.32 48.69 0.76
C GLY A 102 12.88 48.62 1.27
N ARG A 103 12.61 47.87 2.34
CA ARG A 103 11.26 47.66 2.88
C ARG A 103 11.23 47.83 4.39
N THR A 104 10.35 48.71 4.86
CA THR A 104 10.10 48.91 6.29
C THR A 104 9.14 47.85 6.81
N VAL A 105 9.48 47.26 7.94
CA VAL A 105 8.63 46.29 8.62
C VAL A 105 7.51 47.02 9.32
N VAL A 106 6.29 46.72 8.89
CA VAL A 106 5.09 47.29 9.46
C VAL A 106 4.61 46.40 10.60
N GLY A 107 4.56 45.08 10.43
CA GLY A 107 4.07 44.18 11.47
C GLY A 107 4.63 42.77 11.34
N VAL A 108 4.66 42.04 12.45
CA VAL A 108 5.16 40.67 12.53
C VAL A 108 4.18 39.82 13.32
N GLU A 109 3.87 38.64 12.81
CA GLU A 109 3.08 37.64 13.50
C GLU A 109 3.75 36.27 13.45
N VAL A 110 3.71 35.54 14.57
CA VAL A 110 4.14 34.15 14.65
C VAL A 110 2.95 33.23 14.40
N ILE A 111 3.03 32.42 13.35
CA ILE A 111 1.99 31.47 12.94
C ILE A 111 2.54 30.04 12.88
N GLU A 112 1.65 29.06 13.01
CA GLU A 112 1.98 27.62 13.00
C GLU A 112 3.18 27.21 13.90
N PRO A 113 3.19 27.60 15.19
CA PRO A 113 4.19 27.11 16.14
C PRO A 113 4.09 25.59 16.31
N SER A 114 5.22 24.90 16.29
CA SER A 114 5.33 23.49 16.59
C SER A 114 6.57 23.27 17.45
N PRO A 115 6.42 23.00 18.76
CA PRO A 115 5.16 22.83 19.50
C PRO A 115 4.38 24.15 19.70
N PRO A 116 3.07 24.12 20.00
CA PRO A 116 2.24 25.32 20.15
C PRO A 116 2.75 26.34 21.16
N VAL A 117 3.36 25.87 22.26
CA VAL A 117 3.94 26.71 23.33
C VAL A 117 5.03 27.67 22.83
N LEU A 118 5.64 27.38 21.68
CA LEU A 118 6.70 28.20 21.10
C LEU A 118 6.19 29.61 20.73
N ARG A 119 4.90 29.76 20.36
CA ARG A 119 4.32 31.08 20.09
C ARG A 119 4.37 31.97 21.33
N ASP A 120 3.93 31.46 22.46
CA ASP A 120 3.96 32.21 23.72
C ASP A 120 5.39 32.49 24.17
N MET A 121 6.34 31.59 23.89
CA MET A 121 7.75 31.83 24.20
C MET A 121 8.37 32.93 23.34
N ILE A 122 7.97 33.04 22.06
CA ILE A 122 8.46 34.08 21.14
C ILE A 122 7.79 35.43 21.43
N LEU A 123 6.51 35.44 21.77
CA LEU A 123 5.75 36.67 22.00
C LEU A 123 5.89 37.22 23.43
N ARG A 124 6.48 36.46 24.36
CA ARG A 124 6.72 36.90 25.75
C ARG A 124 7.76 38.03 25.80
N SER A 125 7.46 39.09 26.54
CA SER A 125 8.32 40.29 26.63
C SER A 125 9.76 39.98 27.09
N PRO A 126 10.79 40.42 26.34
CA PRO A 126 10.69 41.14 25.07
C PRO A 126 10.33 40.19 23.91
N GLY A 127 9.23 40.48 23.20
CA GLY A 127 8.85 39.78 21.98
C GLY A 127 9.73 40.20 20.78
N PRO A 128 9.32 39.89 19.54
CA PRO A 128 10.05 40.35 18.36
C PRO A 128 10.15 41.88 18.33
N THR A 129 11.37 42.39 18.18
CA THR A 129 11.62 43.83 18.05
C THR A 129 11.70 44.21 16.57
N ILE A 130 11.13 45.37 16.24
CA ILE A 130 11.11 45.92 14.88
C ILE A 130 11.96 47.17 14.87
N ASP A 131 12.94 47.23 13.97
CA ASP A 131 13.82 48.38 13.76
C ASP A 131 13.93 48.66 12.25
N GLY A 132 13.06 49.56 11.76
CA GLY A 132 12.98 49.93 10.34
C GLY A 132 12.80 48.71 9.44
N GLU A 133 13.86 48.31 8.74
CA GLU A 133 13.89 47.17 7.82
C GLU A 133 14.14 45.81 8.49
N LYS A 134 14.34 45.78 9.82
CA LYS A 134 14.78 44.60 10.56
C LYS A 134 13.73 44.09 11.54
N VAL A 135 13.66 42.76 11.63
CA VAL A 135 12.96 42.03 12.69
C VAL A 135 13.99 41.22 13.46
N GLU A 136 14.15 41.51 14.74
CA GLU A 136 15.02 40.75 15.62
C GLU A 136 14.16 39.86 16.53
N LEU A 137 14.44 38.57 16.50
CA LEU A 137 13.70 37.58 17.29
C LEU A 137 14.37 37.40 18.66
N PRO A 138 13.58 37.25 19.73
CA PRO A 138 14.14 36.94 21.03
C PRO A 138 14.87 35.59 21.00
N ALA A 139 15.89 35.47 21.86
CA ALA A 139 16.59 34.21 22.06
C ALA A 139 15.66 33.19 22.74
N VAL A 140 14.95 32.41 21.92
CA VAL A 140 14.07 31.33 22.37
C VAL A 140 14.76 29.97 22.21
N PRO A 141 14.55 29.03 23.16
CA PRO A 141 15.03 27.68 22.98
C PRO A 141 14.28 27.01 21.82
N LEU A 142 15.00 26.27 20.99
CA LEU A 142 14.45 25.50 19.87
C LEU A 142 14.93 24.05 19.99
N ASN A 143 14.05 23.16 20.43
CA ASN A 143 14.35 21.74 20.45
C ASN A 143 14.48 21.20 19.02
N ARG A 144 15.04 20.00 18.90
CA ARG A 144 15.18 19.32 17.62
C ARG A 144 13.80 19.19 16.95
N ARG A 145 13.73 19.64 15.69
CA ARG A 145 12.51 19.68 14.84
C ARG A 145 11.52 20.79 15.19
N ASP A 146 11.74 21.58 16.23
CA ASP A 146 10.91 22.75 16.51
C ASP A 146 10.93 23.70 15.32
N ARG A 147 9.77 24.26 15.03
CA ARG A 147 9.56 25.16 13.90
C ARG A 147 8.44 26.13 14.17
N PHE A 148 8.50 27.26 13.50
CA PHE A 148 7.43 28.25 13.45
C PHE A 148 7.53 29.00 12.13
N LYS A 149 6.45 29.68 11.76
CA LYS A 149 6.44 30.60 10.63
C LYS A 149 6.28 32.03 11.14
N LEU A 150 6.91 32.96 10.46
CA LEU A 150 6.81 34.39 10.67
C LEU A 150 6.14 35.00 9.46
N LEU A 151 4.96 35.59 9.67
CA LEU A 151 4.30 36.43 8.69
C LEU A 151 4.69 37.88 8.96
N VAL A 152 5.27 38.53 7.96
CA VAL A 152 5.77 39.90 8.07
C VAL A 152 5.05 40.76 7.04
N LEU A 153 4.41 41.82 7.51
CA LEU A 153 3.85 42.87 6.68
C LEU A 153 4.89 43.96 6.48
N LEU A 154 5.12 44.32 5.22
CA LEU A 154 6.19 45.21 4.78
C LEU A 154 5.61 46.37 3.96
N SER A 155 6.30 47.51 3.97
CA SER A 155 6.01 48.70 3.17
C SER A 155 7.25 49.12 2.40
N GLY A 156 7.08 49.54 1.14
CA GLY A 156 8.18 49.99 0.28
C GLY A 156 8.60 48.98 -0.78
N GLU A 157 9.66 49.29 -1.51
CA GLU A 157 10.09 48.56 -2.69
C GLU A 157 11.33 47.70 -2.43
N GLY A 158 11.16 46.39 -2.54
CA GLY A 158 12.27 45.45 -2.42
C GLY A 158 11.83 44.00 -2.54
N SER A 159 12.76 43.13 -2.90
CA SER A 159 12.53 41.67 -3.01
C SER A 159 13.51 40.86 -2.17
N ASP A 160 14.57 41.48 -1.66
CA ASP A 160 15.58 40.79 -0.87
C ASP A 160 15.12 40.51 0.56
N VAL A 161 15.47 39.33 1.06
CA VAL A 161 15.29 38.94 2.47
C VAL A 161 16.61 38.36 2.94
N ARG A 162 17.19 38.89 4.01
CA ARG A 162 18.44 38.40 4.62
C ARG A 162 18.16 37.95 6.03
N VAL A 163 18.78 36.85 6.47
CA VAL A 163 18.63 36.37 7.84
C VAL A 163 20.03 36.06 8.37
N ASP A 164 20.38 36.75 9.43
CA ASP A 164 21.66 36.67 10.11
C ASP A 164 21.42 36.23 11.56
N GLY A 165 22.48 35.72 12.19
CA GLY A 165 22.44 35.28 13.58
C GLY A 165 23.60 34.33 13.89
N PHE A 166 23.97 34.23 15.16
CA PHE A 166 25.12 33.44 15.58
C PHE A 166 24.74 32.44 16.68
N ILE A 167 24.98 31.17 16.42
CA ILE A 167 24.73 30.06 17.34
C ILE A 167 26.07 29.40 17.67
N ARG A 168 26.42 29.33 18.95
CA ARG A 168 27.67 28.69 19.41
C ARG A 168 27.70 27.22 19.01
N GLY A 169 28.74 26.83 18.28
CA GLY A 169 28.88 25.47 17.75
C GLY A 169 27.80 25.07 16.73
N GLY A 170 27.10 26.06 16.16
CA GLY A 170 26.07 25.87 15.14
C GLY A 170 26.17 26.90 14.03
N ARG A 171 25.17 26.91 13.15
CA ARG A 171 25.04 27.92 12.09
C ARG A 171 23.58 28.19 11.75
N VAL A 172 23.35 29.37 11.19
CA VAL A 172 22.09 29.77 10.56
C VAL A 172 22.29 29.65 9.05
N GLU A 173 21.45 28.87 8.37
CA GLU A 173 21.57 28.65 6.93
C GLU A 173 20.24 28.83 6.19
N ARG A 174 20.30 29.35 4.97
CA ARG A 174 19.12 29.38 4.08
C ARG A 174 18.85 27.97 3.57
N ASP A 175 17.63 27.50 3.78
CA ASP A 175 17.09 26.27 3.19
C ASP A 175 16.82 26.52 1.70
N THR A 176 17.84 26.34 0.86
CA THR A 176 17.71 26.42 -0.59
C THR A 176 17.25 25.07 -1.13
N ASP A 177 16.20 25.03 -1.96
CA ASP A 177 15.64 23.81 -2.57
C ASP A 177 16.61 23.06 -3.51
N ARG A 178 17.88 23.45 -3.56
CA ARG A 178 18.92 22.56 -4.03
C ARG A 178 18.97 21.38 -3.07
N ARG A 179 18.29 20.29 -3.47
CA ARG A 179 18.86 18.94 -3.44
C ARG A 179 20.29 19.07 -3.95
N ARG A 180 21.21 19.44 -3.07
CA ARG A 180 22.62 19.34 -3.31
C ARG A 180 22.82 17.86 -3.40
N ASN A 181 22.88 17.38 -4.64
CA ASN A 181 23.16 16.03 -5.06
C ASN A 181 24.51 15.60 -4.49
N ARG A 182 24.58 15.39 -3.18
CA ARG A 182 25.52 14.45 -2.60
C ARG A 182 25.30 13.09 -3.25
N GLY A 183 24.11 12.79 -3.78
CA GLY A 183 23.87 11.63 -4.63
C GLY A 183 24.67 11.55 -5.95
N LEU A 184 25.18 12.64 -6.54
CA LEU A 184 25.91 12.54 -7.83
C LEU A 184 27.40 12.23 -7.68
N ILE A 185 28.07 12.83 -6.69
CA ILE A 185 29.46 12.44 -6.37
C ILE A 185 29.47 11.02 -5.77
N PHE A 186 28.47 10.68 -4.95
CA PHE A 186 28.31 9.33 -4.40
C PHE A 186 27.81 8.31 -5.43
N GLY A 187 26.99 8.71 -6.41
CA GLY A 187 26.55 7.87 -7.51
C GLY A 187 27.67 7.53 -8.48
N GLY A 188 28.53 8.51 -8.82
CA GLY A 188 29.69 8.29 -9.70
C GLY A 188 30.73 7.34 -9.09
N VAL A 189 31.07 7.50 -7.81
CA VAL A 189 32.02 6.61 -7.12
C VAL A 189 31.41 5.21 -6.89
N SER A 190 30.10 5.13 -6.61
CA SER A 190 29.41 3.83 -6.49
C SER A 190 29.26 3.12 -7.83
N LEU A 191 29.09 3.84 -8.94
CA LEU A 191 29.05 3.29 -10.30
C LEU A 191 30.43 2.82 -10.78
N LEU A 192 31.51 3.52 -10.42
CA LEU A 192 32.87 3.06 -10.71
C LEU A 192 33.26 1.83 -9.88
N LEU A 193 32.90 1.79 -8.59
CA LEU A 193 33.10 0.61 -7.74
C LEU A 193 32.22 -0.57 -8.18
N ALA A 194 30.96 -0.33 -8.55
CA ALA A 194 30.08 -1.35 -9.10
C ALA A 194 30.58 -1.85 -10.46
N GLY A 195 31.07 -0.97 -11.35
CA GLY A 195 31.65 -1.33 -12.63
C GLY A 195 32.92 -2.18 -12.48
N MET A 196 33.77 -1.87 -11.49
CA MET A 196 34.98 -2.65 -11.19
C MET A 196 34.63 -4.00 -10.53
N LEU A 197 33.62 -4.06 -9.66
CA LEU A 197 33.07 -5.30 -9.10
C LEU A 197 32.39 -6.18 -10.15
N ILE A 198 31.65 -5.57 -11.10
CA ILE A 198 31.04 -6.27 -12.25
C ILE A 198 32.14 -6.77 -13.19
N GLY A 199 33.20 -5.99 -13.43
CA GLY A 199 34.37 -6.43 -14.20
C GLY A 199 35.11 -7.60 -13.55
N LEU A 200 35.29 -7.58 -12.22
CA LEU A 200 35.87 -8.69 -11.44
C LEU A 200 34.96 -9.92 -11.37
N MET A 201 33.63 -9.73 -11.35
CA MET A 201 32.63 -10.82 -11.43
C MET A 201 32.57 -11.45 -12.82
N ILE A 202 32.72 -10.68 -13.90
CA ILE A 202 32.76 -11.22 -15.28
C ILE A 202 34.05 -12.02 -15.52
N VAL A 203 35.18 -11.61 -14.94
CA VAL A 203 36.48 -12.27 -15.16
C VAL A 203 36.72 -13.46 -14.22
N ASN A 204 36.18 -13.46 -13.00
CA ASN A 204 36.46 -14.51 -12.00
C ASN A 204 35.24 -15.06 -11.23
N GLY A 205 34.01 -14.66 -11.56
CA GLY A 205 32.80 -15.07 -10.86
C GLY A 205 31.82 -15.83 -11.75
N ARG A 206 31.86 -17.17 -11.72
CA ARG A 206 30.64 -17.96 -11.97
C ARG A 206 29.59 -17.49 -10.95
N PRO A 207 28.49 -16.83 -11.33
CA PRO A 207 27.46 -16.45 -10.37
C PRO A 207 26.58 -17.67 -10.14
N GLY A 208 26.85 -18.40 -9.07
CA GLY A 208 25.89 -19.26 -8.40
C GLY A 208 24.86 -18.42 -7.66
N SER A 209 24.02 -17.72 -8.40
CA SER A 209 22.66 -17.39 -7.98
C SER A 209 21.75 -18.12 -8.95
N THR A 210 21.43 -19.37 -8.64
CA THR A 210 20.41 -20.10 -9.38
C THR A 210 19.09 -19.40 -9.11
N THR A 211 18.70 -18.44 -9.97
CA THR A 211 17.34 -18.48 -10.49
C THR A 211 17.18 -19.93 -10.94
N ALA A 212 16.40 -20.74 -10.21
CA ALA A 212 16.07 -22.06 -10.71
C ALA A 212 15.56 -21.84 -12.14
N ALA A 213 16.28 -22.40 -13.12
CA ALA A 213 15.88 -22.24 -14.51
C ALA A 213 14.44 -22.75 -14.60
N VAL A 214 13.52 -21.90 -15.08
CA VAL A 214 12.11 -22.28 -15.22
C VAL A 214 12.09 -23.52 -16.12
N ARG A 215 11.57 -24.62 -15.59
CA ARG A 215 11.53 -25.89 -16.31
C ARG A 215 10.43 -25.81 -17.35
N CYS A 216 10.80 -25.75 -18.62
CA CYS A 216 9.84 -25.73 -19.72
C CYS A 216 9.65 -27.14 -20.27
N LEU A 217 8.40 -27.60 -20.30
CA LEU A 217 8.00 -28.86 -20.93
C LEU A 217 6.85 -28.59 -21.91
N PRO A 218 6.89 -29.13 -23.14
CA PRO A 218 5.85 -28.89 -24.12
C PRO A 218 4.54 -29.60 -23.72
N GLY A 219 3.41 -29.07 -24.19
CA GLY A 219 2.12 -29.74 -24.02
C GLY A 219 0.96 -28.79 -23.72
N GLN A 220 -0.15 -29.39 -23.29
CA GLN A 220 -1.36 -28.67 -22.95
C GLN A 220 -1.76 -28.98 -21.51
N LEU A 221 -2.09 -27.96 -20.74
CA LEU A 221 -2.58 -28.09 -19.36
C LEU A 221 -3.95 -27.40 -19.23
N GLN A 222 -4.91 -28.10 -18.65
CA GLN A 222 -6.20 -27.53 -18.25
C GLN A 222 -6.18 -27.24 -16.75
N VAL A 223 -6.40 -25.98 -16.38
CA VAL A 223 -6.58 -25.54 -15.00
C VAL A 223 -8.02 -25.11 -14.82
N GLU A 224 -8.74 -25.73 -13.90
CA GLU A 224 -10.18 -25.51 -13.71
C GLU A 224 -10.55 -25.35 -12.23
N GLY A 225 -11.67 -24.69 -11.94
CA GLY A 225 -12.19 -24.58 -10.58
C GLY A 225 -12.52 -23.15 -10.17
N SER A 226 -11.98 -22.68 -9.04
CA SER A 226 -12.25 -21.37 -8.45
C SER A 226 -12.34 -20.25 -9.49
N SER A 227 -13.49 -19.60 -9.56
CA SER A 227 -13.66 -18.39 -10.39
C SER A 227 -13.04 -17.15 -9.76
N ALA A 228 -12.87 -17.14 -8.43
CA ALA A 228 -12.25 -16.05 -7.68
C ALA A 228 -10.73 -16.04 -7.87
N PHE A 229 -10.12 -17.24 -7.97
CA PHE A 229 -8.69 -17.41 -8.20
C PHE A 229 -8.30 -17.43 -9.69
N ALA A 230 -9.26 -17.72 -10.59
CA ALA A 230 -9.01 -17.79 -12.03
C ALA A 230 -8.31 -16.54 -12.62
N PRO A 231 -8.64 -15.28 -12.25
CA PRO A 231 -7.98 -14.11 -12.81
C PRO A 231 -6.46 -14.09 -12.58
N VAL A 232 -6.02 -14.29 -11.33
CA VAL A 232 -4.58 -14.32 -11.02
C VAL A 232 -3.93 -15.56 -11.62
N MET A 233 -4.62 -16.70 -11.66
CA MET A 233 -4.10 -17.91 -12.26
C MET A 233 -3.91 -17.79 -13.77
N LYS A 234 -4.79 -17.05 -14.47
CA LYS A 234 -4.59 -16.68 -15.88
C LYS A 234 -3.32 -15.86 -16.07
N THR A 235 -3.04 -14.91 -15.18
CA THR A 235 -1.80 -14.11 -15.22
C THR A 235 -0.56 -14.98 -14.99
N VAL A 236 -0.59 -15.86 -13.99
CA VAL A 236 0.51 -16.81 -13.71
C VAL A 236 0.75 -17.75 -14.89
N ALA A 237 -0.31 -18.34 -15.44
CA ALA A 237 -0.25 -19.20 -16.62
C ALA A 237 0.30 -18.46 -17.85
N SER A 238 -0.13 -17.22 -18.07
CA SER A 238 0.35 -16.38 -19.16
C SER A 238 1.84 -16.08 -19.04
N GLU A 239 2.34 -15.76 -17.85
CA GLU A 239 3.77 -15.52 -17.64
C GLU A 239 4.60 -16.80 -17.81
N TYR A 240 4.09 -17.96 -17.40
CA TYR A 240 4.75 -19.24 -17.68
C TYR A 240 4.81 -19.53 -19.18
N SER A 241 3.69 -19.42 -19.90
CA SER A 241 3.64 -19.63 -21.36
C SER A 241 4.49 -18.61 -22.14
N ARG A 242 4.69 -17.40 -21.61
CA ARG A 242 5.61 -16.41 -22.20
C ARG A 242 7.09 -16.79 -22.06
N ILE A 243 7.43 -17.59 -21.04
CA ILE A 243 8.79 -18.10 -20.82
C ILE A 243 9.00 -19.42 -21.56
N CYS A 244 7.93 -20.22 -21.71
CA CYS A 244 7.94 -21.56 -22.30
C CYS A 244 7.06 -21.62 -23.55
N ASP A 245 7.62 -21.25 -24.72
CA ASP A 245 6.89 -21.04 -25.97
C ASP A 245 6.07 -22.25 -26.48
N ASP A 246 6.49 -23.48 -26.18
CA ASP A 246 5.79 -24.72 -26.59
C ASP A 246 4.71 -25.19 -25.59
N THR A 247 4.31 -24.33 -24.63
CA THR A 247 3.29 -24.66 -23.62
C THR A 247 2.00 -23.89 -23.84
N LYS A 248 0.88 -24.62 -23.84
CA LYS A 248 -0.46 -24.01 -23.77
C LYS A 248 -1.16 -24.35 -22.44
N ILE A 249 -1.40 -23.34 -21.61
CA ILE A 249 -2.18 -23.48 -20.37
C ILE A 249 -3.52 -22.78 -20.53
N THR A 250 -4.62 -23.50 -20.32
CA THR A 250 -5.98 -22.96 -20.36
C THR A 250 -6.54 -22.91 -18.95
N VAL A 251 -6.96 -21.73 -18.50
CA VAL A 251 -7.50 -21.53 -17.15
C VAL A 251 -8.99 -21.15 -17.23
N THR A 252 -9.84 -21.95 -16.59
CA THR A 252 -11.31 -21.78 -16.59
C THR A 252 -11.86 -21.71 -15.18
N GLY A 253 -12.64 -20.67 -14.87
CA GLY A 253 -13.34 -20.57 -13.58
C GLY A 253 -14.69 -21.28 -13.62
N THR A 254 -14.72 -22.59 -13.31
CA THR A 254 -15.92 -23.45 -13.32
C THR A 254 -16.64 -23.54 -11.97
N GLY A 255 -16.04 -23.02 -10.89
CA GLY A 255 -16.44 -23.27 -9.50
C GLY A 255 -15.54 -24.32 -8.86
N SER A 256 -15.09 -24.08 -7.63
CA SER A 256 -14.12 -24.91 -6.93
C SER A 256 -14.53 -26.38 -6.84
N ILE A 257 -15.78 -26.64 -6.46
CA ILE A 257 -16.31 -28.00 -6.29
C ILE A 257 -16.39 -28.71 -7.64
N ALA A 258 -16.84 -28.00 -8.68
CA ALA A 258 -16.90 -28.53 -10.05
C ALA A 258 -15.51 -28.88 -10.59
N GLY A 259 -14.52 -28.02 -10.39
CA GLY A 259 -13.14 -28.26 -10.84
C GLY A 259 -12.49 -29.45 -10.13
N VAL A 260 -12.62 -29.54 -8.80
CA VAL A 260 -12.11 -30.68 -8.01
C VAL A 260 -12.76 -31.98 -8.46
N ARG A 261 -14.08 -31.99 -8.64
CA ARG A 261 -14.83 -33.16 -9.15
C ARG A 261 -14.40 -33.51 -10.59
N GLY A 262 -14.15 -32.51 -11.43
CA GLY A 262 -13.67 -32.69 -12.80
C GLY A 262 -12.36 -33.47 -12.88
N VAL A 263 -11.37 -33.07 -12.06
CA VAL A 263 -10.08 -33.77 -11.96
C VAL A 263 -10.23 -35.18 -11.39
N ALA A 264 -11.05 -35.35 -10.35
CA ALA A 264 -11.31 -36.66 -9.76
C ALA A 264 -11.95 -37.64 -10.77
N ASN A 265 -13.02 -37.20 -11.44
CA ASN A 265 -13.72 -38.01 -12.44
C ASN A 265 -12.80 -38.36 -13.61
N ALA A 266 -12.03 -37.39 -14.12
CA ALA A 266 -11.08 -37.64 -15.20
C ALA A 266 -10.07 -38.74 -14.84
N GLY A 267 -9.54 -38.72 -13.61
CA GLY A 267 -8.57 -39.72 -13.15
C GLY A 267 -9.19 -41.08 -12.83
N ALA A 268 -10.44 -41.10 -12.35
CA ALA A 268 -11.21 -42.33 -12.16
C ALA A 268 -11.53 -43.03 -13.49
N ASP A 269 -11.82 -42.25 -14.54
CA ASP A 269 -12.03 -42.76 -15.89
C ASP A 269 -10.71 -43.26 -16.51
N ASN A 270 -9.66 -42.42 -16.46
CA ASN A 270 -8.33 -42.74 -16.95
C ASN A 270 -7.27 -41.87 -16.25
N PRO A 271 -6.31 -42.44 -15.48
CA PRO A 271 -5.24 -41.67 -14.83
C PRO A 271 -4.47 -40.73 -15.77
N ASP A 272 -4.25 -41.14 -17.03
CA ASP A 272 -3.56 -40.32 -18.04
C ASP A 272 -4.40 -39.10 -18.46
N ALA A 273 -5.73 -39.19 -18.40
CA ALA A 273 -6.62 -38.06 -18.69
C ALA A 273 -6.57 -36.98 -17.60
N ALA A 274 -6.12 -37.32 -16.39
CA ALA A 274 -5.90 -36.37 -15.31
C ALA A 274 -4.45 -35.83 -15.24
N ALA A 275 -3.50 -36.45 -15.96
CA ALA A 275 -2.09 -36.03 -15.97
C ALA A 275 -1.88 -34.58 -16.47
N ASN A 276 -2.82 -34.08 -17.27
CA ASN A 276 -2.83 -32.72 -17.84
C ASN A 276 -3.94 -31.84 -17.25
N ARG A 277 -4.42 -32.15 -16.04
CA ARG A 277 -5.48 -31.39 -15.36
C ARG A 277 -5.07 -30.99 -13.95
N LEU A 278 -5.42 -29.74 -13.61
CA LEU A 278 -5.19 -29.15 -12.29
C LEU A 278 -6.49 -28.50 -11.82
N ALA A 279 -6.94 -28.83 -10.62
CA ALA A 279 -8.05 -28.11 -10.01
C ALA A 279 -7.51 -27.02 -9.08
N MET A 280 -8.18 -25.87 -9.04
CA MET A 280 -7.98 -24.80 -8.07
C MET A 280 -9.25 -24.60 -7.24
N SER A 281 -9.10 -24.45 -5.93
CA SER A 281 -10.23 -24.41 -5.00
C SER A 281 -10.01 -23.35 -3.94
N ASP A 282 -11.07 -22.57 -3.64
CA ASP A 282 -11.08 -21.54 -2.58
C ASP A 282 -10.96 -22.15 -1.17
N GLY A 283 -10.90 -23.47 -1.05
CA GLY A 283 -10.82 -24.19 0.20
C GLY A 283 -10.73 -25.72 0.04
N PRO A 284 -10.87 -26.47 1.14
CA PRO A 284 -10.87 -27.92 1.10
C PRO A 284 -11.98 -28.48 0.19
N ALA A 285 -11.71 -29.63 -0.43
CA ALA A 285 -12.76 -30.37 -1.12
C ALA A 285 -13.85 -30.76 -0.10
N PRO A 286 -15.15 -30.66 -0.46
CA PRO A 286 -16.25 -30.96 0.46
C PRO A 286 -16.31 -32.44 0.87
N GLU A 287 -15.73 -33.32 0.05
CA GLU A 287 -15.63 -34.75 0.31
C GLU A 287 -14.17 -35.19 0.27
N ARG A 288 -13.82 -36.19 1.08
CA ARG A 288 -12.47 -36.77 1.06
C ARG A 288 -12.28 -37.61 -0.20
N LEU A 289 -11.54 -37.05 -1.15
CA LEU A 289 -11.19 -37.72 -2.41
C LEU A 289 -9.78 -38.29 -2.29
N GLU A 290 -9.66 -39.57 -1.92
CA GLU A 290 -8.37 -40.20 -1.60
C GLU A 290 -7.36 -40.21 -2.75
N ALA A 291 -7.85 -40.20 -3.99
CA ALA A 291 -7.00 -40.15 -5.18
C ALA A 291 -6.45 -38.75 -5.49
N LEU A 292 -6.95 -37.70 -4.83
CA LEU A 292 -6.49 -36.34 -5.04
C LEU A 292 -5.42 -35.93 -4.02
N VAL A 293 -4.41 -35.22 -4.51
CA VAL A 293 -3.32 -34.67 -3.69
C VAL A 293 -3.53 -33.16 -3.53
N PRO A 294 -3.89 -32.68 -2.33
CA PRO A 294 -4.03 -31.25 -2.07
C PRO A 294 -2.68 -30.57 -1.92
N ARG A 295 -2.56 -29.36 -2.46
CA ARG A 295 -1.35 -28.52 -2.39
C ARG A 295 -1.76 -27.09 -2.04
N PRO A 296 -1.57 -26.64 -0.78
CA PRO A 296 -1.81 -25.26 -0.37
C PRO A 296 -0.96 -24.28 -1.19
N VAL A 297 -1.59 -23.24 -1.73
CA VAL A 297 -0.95 -22.28 -2.64
C VAL A 297 -0.82 -20.91 -1.98
N ALA A 298 -1.93 -20.36 -1.52
CA ALA A 298 -1.99 -19.03 -0.94
C ALA A 298 -3.17 -18.90 0.03
N VAL A 299 -3.09 -17.96 0.97
CA VAL A 299 -4.23 -17.50 1.75
C VAL A 299 -4.99 -16.47 0.91
N ALA A 300 -6.29 -16.69 0.76
CA ALA A 300 -7.26 -15.77 0.19
C ALA A 300 -8.06 -15.09 1.30
N LEU A 301 -8.17 -13.77 1.22
CA LEU A 301 -9.08 -12.98 2.04
C LEU A 301 -10.32 -12.71 1.19
N PHE A 302 -11.50 -12.82 1.78
CA PHE A 302 -12.77 -12.51 1.13
C PHE A 302 -13.45 -11.35 1.87
N SER A 303 -14.23 -10.57 1.13
CA SER A 303 -15.00 -9.45 1.65
C SER A 303 -16.48 -9.65 1.37
N VAL A 304 -17.31 -9.16 2.28
CA VAL A 304 -18.71 -8.88 1.98
C VAL A 304 -18.75 -7.59 1.17
N VAL A 305 -19.51 -7.58 0.10
CA VAL A 305 -19.69 -6.44 -0.79
C VAL A 305 -21.14 -5.99 -0.78
N VAL A 306 -21.37 -4.69 -0.73
CA VAL A 306 -22.72 -4.11 -0.83
C VAL A 306 -22.75 -3.04 -1.91
N ASN A 307 -23.92 -2.83 -2.50
CA ASN A 307 -24.13 -1.65 -3.32
C ASN A 307 -24.03 -0.39 -2.43
N GLN A 308 -23.37 0.67 -2.91
CA GLN A 308 -23.19 1.92 -2.15
C GLN A 308 -24.52 2.59 -1.75
N SER A 309 -25.62 2.31 -2.47
CA SER A 309 -26.95 2.82 -2.12
C SER A 309 -27.45 2.36 -0.75
N THR A 310 -26.92 1.24 -0.24
CA THR A 310 -27.28 0.71 1.09
C THR A 310 -26.83 1.63 2.22
N GLY A 311 -25.79 2.45 2.01
CA GLY A 311 -25.15 3.26 3.04
C GLY A 311 -24.34 2.45 4.08
N ILE A 312 -24.22 1.14 3.91
CA ILE A 312 -23.54 0.25 4.87
C ILE A 312 -22.04 0.27 4.66
N ARG A 313 -21.29 0.48 5.75
CA ARG A 313 -19.81 0.44 5.79
C ARG A 313 -19.26 -0.66 6.69
N SER A 314 -20.07 -1.15 7.61
CA SER A 314 -19.73 -2.20 8.57
C SER A 314 -20.98 -2.96 8.97
N LEU A 315 -20.85 -4.28 9.12
CA LEU A 315 -21.86 -5.16 9.72
C LEU A 315 -21.16 -6.07 10.72
N THR A 316 -21.77 -6.32 11.88
CA THR A 316 -21.29 -7.41 12.73
C THR A 316 -21.57 -8.75 12.06
N VAL A 317 -20.83 -9.80 12.45
CA VAL A 317 -21.08 -11.16 11.95
C VAL A 317 -22.51 -11.62 12.30
N GLU A 318 -23.03 -11.21 13.46
CA GLU A 318 -24.40 -11.51 13.88
C GLU A 318 -25.44 -10.82 12.98
N GLN A 319 -25.25 -9.53 12.67
CA GLN A 319 -26.12 -8.82 11.74
C GLN A 319 -26.10 -9.47 10.34
N LEU A 320 -24.93 -9.89 9.89
CA LEU A 320 -24.79 -10.57 8.62
C LEU A 320 -25.52 -11.92 8.62
N ARG A 321 -25.44 -12.68 9.72
CA ARG A 321 -26.23 -13.90 9.92
C ARG A 321 -27.73 -13.61 9.94
N ASP A 322 -28.18 -12.51 10.55
CA ASP A 322 -29.59 -12.12 10.54
C ASP A 322 -30.09 -11.75 9.14
N VAL A 323 -29.26 -11.07 8.34
CA VAL A 323 -29.53 -10.77 6.94
C VAL A 323 -29.66 -12.05 6.12
N TYR A 324 -28.69 -12.96 6.22
CA TYR A 324 -28.71 -14.22 5.49
C TYR A 324 -29.68 -15.26 6.09
N ALA A 325 -30.23 -15.04 7.28
CA ALA A 325 -31.35 -15.82 7.81
C ALA A 325 -32.72 -15.24 7.39
N GLY A 326 -32.75 -14.07 6.74
CA GLY A 326 -33.98 -13.36 6.38
C GLY A 326 -34.71 -12.74 7.58
N ARG A 327 -34.06 -12.63 8.75
CA ARG A 327 -34.60 -11.93 9.93
C ARG A 327 -34.52 -10.41 9.74
N VAL A 328 -33.49 -9.94 9.06
CA VAL A 328 -33.34 -8.55 8.60
C VAL A 328 -33.58 -8.52 7.10
N THR A 329 -34.57 -7.73 6.67
CA THR A 329 -34.97 -7.64 5.26
C THR A 329 -34.87 -6.24 4.68
N ASN A 330 -34.54 -5.23 5.52
CA ASN A 330 -34.32 -3.85 5.12
C ASN A 330 -33.04 -3.31 5.77
N TRP A 331 -32.25 -2.55 5.00
CA TRP A 331 -30.98 -1.99 5.46
C TRP A 331 -31.12 -1.01 6.64
N ARG A 332 -32.26 -0.32 6.77
CA ARG A 332 -32.51 0.62 7.89
C ARG A 332 -32.46 -0.06 9.25
N ASP A 333 -32.79 -1.36 9.32
CA ASP A 333 -32.83 -2.12 10.56
C ASP A 333 -31.41 -2.41 11.09
N VAL A 334 -30.38 -2.19 10.27
CA VAL A 334 -28.96 -2.31 10.62
C VAL A 334 -28.20 -1.00 10.36
N GLY A 335 -28.90 0.14 10.28
CA GLY A 335 -28.31 1.47 10.20
C GLY A 335 -27.98 1.97 8.79
N GLY A 336 -28.49 1.31 7.75
CA GLY A 336 -28.40 1.74 6.35
C GLY A 336 -29.60 2.55 5.87
N ALA A 337 -29.74 2.65 4.55
CA ALA A 337 -30.86 3.31 3.88
C ALA A 337 -32.18 2.55 4.08
N ASP A 338 -33.33 3.23 3.96
CA ASP A 338 -34.64 2.56 3.89
C ASP A 338 -34.80 1.86 2.53
N GLN A 339 -34.28 0.64 2.47
CA GLN A 339 -34.12 -0.09 1.23
C GLN A 339 -34.13 -1.60 1.49
N GLN A 340 -34.87 -2.32 0.65
CA GLN A 340 -34.95 -3.78 0.70
C GLN A 340 -33.56 -4.42 0.46
N ILE A 341 -33.28 -5.49 1.19
CA ILE A 341 -32.08 -6.31 1.00
C ILE A 341 -32.29 -7.31 -0.13
N ILE A 342 -31.33 -7.35 -1.05
CA ILE A 342 -31.26 -8.31 -2.15
C ILE A 342 -29.96 -9.14 -1.99
N LEU A 343 -30.10 -10.44 -1.79
CA LEU A 343 -28.98 -11.36 -1.68
C LEU A 343 -28.54 -11.81 -3.09
N VAL A 344 -27.34 -11.41 -3.49
CA VAL A 344 -26.70 -11.88 -4.74
C VAL A 344 -25.66 -12.92 -4.34
N SER A 345 -26.03 -14.18 -4.52
CA SER A 345 -25.25 -15.33 -4.07
C SER A 345 -24.53 -16.02 -5.22
N ARG A 346 -23.64 -16.96 -4.88
CA ARG A 346 -23.06 -17.89 -5.84
C ARG A 346 -23.81 -19.23 -5.88
N GLY A 347 -23.73 -19.91 -7.01
CA GLY A 347 -24.25 -21.29 -7.15
C GLY A 347 -23.56 -22.28 -6.22
N SER A 348 -24.13 -23.48 -6.07
CA SER A 348 -23.67 -24.53 -5.15
C SER A 348 -22.25 -25.05 -5.42
N GLU A 349 -21.70 -24.81 -6.62
CA GLU A 349 -20.35 -25.24 -7.00
C GLU A 349 -19.26 -24.25 -6.58
N SER A 350 -19.63 -23.14 -5.93
CA SER A 350 -18.70 -22.08 -5.53
C SER A 350 -18.01 -22.40 -4.21
N GLY A 351 -16.67 -22.46 -4.23
CA GLY A 351 -15.88 -22.57 -3.01
C GLY A 351 -16.05 -21.34 -2.10
N THR A 352 -16.08 -20.14 -2.67
CA THR A 352 -16.31 -18.90 -1.90
C THR A 352 -17.59 -18.92 -1.08
N ARG A 353 -18.68 -19.49 -1.63
CA ARG A 353 -19.95 -19.67 -0.92
C ARG A 353 -19.81 -20.66 0.21
N GLU A 354 -19.19 -21.80 -0.05
CA GLU A 354 -18.96 -22.83 0.96
C GLU A 354 -18.15 -22.25 2.14
N VAL A 355 -17.10 -21.48 1.85
CA VAL A 355 -16.31 -20.76 2.86
C VAL A 355 -17.18 -19.75 3.64
N PHE A 356 -18.03 -19.00 2.93
CA PHE A 356 -18.93 -18.02 3.55
C PHE A 356 -19.94 -18.69 4.49
N GLU A 357 -20.63 -19.73 4.03
CA GLU A 357 -21.58 -20.52 4.83
C GLU A 357 -20.88 -21.12 6.06
N ARG A 358 -19.72 -21.76 5.87
CA ARG A 358 -18.96 -22.40 6.96
C ARG A 358 -18.42 -21.41 7.98
N LYS A 359 -17.67 -20.39 7.56
CA LYS A 359 -16.90 -19.52 8.47
C LYS A 359 -17.66 -18.28 8.93
N VAL A 360 -18.57 -17.76 8.11
CA VAL A 360 -19.31 -16.54 8.43
C VAL A 360 -20.70 -16.86 8.95
N LEU A 361 -21.43 -17.77 8.28
CA LEU A 361 -22.78 -18.17 8.69
C LEU A 361 -22.82 -19.33 9.70
N ASP A 362 -21.66 -19.73 10.24
CA ASP A 362 -21.54 -20.78 11.26
C ASP A 362 -22.04 -22.16 10.81
N GLY A 363 -21.81 -22.48 9.53
CA GLY A 363 -22.32 -23.70 8.91
C GLY A 363 -23.79 -23.63 8.49
N SER A 364 -24.45 -22.49 8.69
CA SER A 364 -25.81 -22.29 8.17
C SER A 364 -25.79 -22.09 6.66
N LEU A 365 -26.68 -22.78 5.97
CA LEU A 365 -26.87 -22.59 4.53
C LEU A 365 -27.60 -21.28 4.26
N GLU A 366 -27.26 -20.65 3.13
CA GLU A 366 -28.01 -19.49 2.66
C GLU A 366 -29.49 -19.85 2.32
N PRO A 367 -30.44 -18.89 2.33
CA PRO A 367 -31.88 -19.14 2.13
C PRO A 367 -32.19 -19.75 0.77
N ARG A 368 -33.24 -20.54 0.61
CA ARG A 368 -33.58 -21.07 -0.74
C ARG A 368 -33.67 -19.96 -1.79
N LEU A 369 -33.25 -20.28 -3.02
CA LEU A 369 -33.32 -19.39 -4.17
C LEU A 369 -34.77 -18.89 -4.36
N SER A 370 -34.95 -17.57 -4.34
CA SER A 370 -36.28 -16.94 -4.44
C SER A 370 -36.45 -16.08 -5.70
N SER A 371 -35.38 -15.85 -6.45
CA SER A 371 -35.34 -14.94 -7.59
C SER A 371 -34.43 -15.44 -8.71
N ASP A 372 -34.94 -15.45 -9.94
CA ASP A 372 -34.13 -15.66 -11.15
C ASP A 372 -33.66 -14.33 -11.79
N ASP A 373 -34.27 -13.19 -11.40
CA ASP A 373 -34.02 -11.86 -11.99
C ASP A 373 -33.23 -10.90 -11.06
N CYS A 374 -32.91 -11.35 -9.85
CA CYS A 374 -32.28 -10.56 -8.78
C CYS A 374 -33.06 -9.30 -8.37
N ARG A 375 -34.38 -9.25 -8.58
CA ARG A 375 -35.21 -8.06 -8.29
C ARG A 375 -36.50 -8.42 -7.57
N THR A 376 -37.12 -9.51 -8.00
CA THR A 376 -38.41 -9.96 -7.48
C THR A 376 -38.32 -11.38 -6.96
N ARG A 377 -39.19 -11.73 -6.02
CA ARG A 377 -39.33 -13.10 -5.50
C ARG A 377 -40.10 -14.00 -6.47
N ASN A 378 -39.74 -14.01 -7.75
CA ASN A 378 -40.48 -14.68 -8.82
C ASN A 378 -40.43 -16.21 -8.73
N ARG A 379 -39.44 -16.78 -8.04
CA ARG A 379 -39.30 -18.23 -7.83
C ARG A 379 -39.95 -18.71 -6.54
N ASP A 380 -39.94 -17.87 -5.50
CA ASP A 380 -40.60 -18.15 -4.22
C ASP A 380 -41.21 -16.87 -3.61
N PRO A 381 -42.47 -16.54 -3.94
CA PRO A 381 -43.13 -15.34 -3.45
C PRO A 381 -43.25 -15.24 -1.91
N ALA A 382 -43.16 -16.37 -1.21
CA ALA A 382 -43.28 -16.45 0.24
C ALA A 382 -41.94 -16.28 0.97
N ALA A 383 -40.81 -16.28 0.26
CA ALA A 383 -39.49 -16.11 0.86
C ALA A 383 -39.34 -14.75 1.56
N ALA A 384 -38.58 -14.65 2.65
CA ALA A 384 -38.41 -13.39 3.38
C ALA A 384 -37.65 -12.33 2.57
N THR A 385 -36.66 -12.75 1.80
CA THR A 385 -35.76 -11.88 1.01
C THR A 385 -35.73 -12.28 -0.47
N VAL A 386 -35.27 -11.36 -1.32
CA VAL A 386 -34.89 -11.67 -2.70
C VAL A 386 -33.50 -12.30 -2.63
N ARG A 387 -33.34 -13.53 -3.12
CA ARG A 387 -32.06 -14.20 -3.31
C ARG A 387 -31.98 -14.70 -4.74
N CYS A 388 -30.92 -14.34 -5.45
CA CYS A 388 -30.58 -14.90 -6.75
C CYS A 388 -29.19 -15.55 -6.73
N GLU A 389 -28.89 -16.38 -7.72
CA GLU A 389 -27.60 -17.06 -7.86
C GLU A 389 -26.90 -16.69 -9.17
N ILE A 390 -25.60 -16.44 -9.06
CA ILE A 390 -24.71 -16.06 -10.17
C ILE A 390 -23.49 -17.01 -10.20
N ASN A 391 -23.03 -17.35 -11.40
CA ASN A 391 -22.09 -18.46 -11.57
C ASN A 391 -20.62 -18.06 -11.45
N SER A 392 -20.28 -16.78 -11.55
CA SER A 392 -18.90 -16.28 -11.41
C SER A 392 -18.80 -15.07 -10.48
N GLU A 393 -17.60 -14.85 -9.92
CA GLU A 393 -17.32 -13.67 -9.09
C GLU A 393 -17.50 -12.36 -9.87
N ALA A 394 -16.99 -12.30 -11.10
CA ALA A 394 -17.10 -11.11 -11.93
C ALA A 394 -18.56 -10.73 -12.21
N GLU A 395 -19.42 -11.72 -12.52
CA GLU A 395 -20.84 -11.48 -12.71
C GLU A 395 -21.55 -11.10 -11.41
N LEU A 396 -21.15 -11.68 -10.26
CA LEU A 396 -21.70 -11.34 -8.96
C LEU A 396 -21.41 -9.88 -8.63
N LEU A 397 -20.15 -9.45 -8.77
CA LEU A 397 -19.76 -8.05 -8.56
C LEU A 397 -20.53 -7.12 -9.50
N ALA A 398 -20.60 -7.44 -10.79
CA ALA A 398 -21.38 -6.66 -11.74
C ALA A 398 -22.87 -6.59 -11.37
N GLN A 399 -23.45 -7.67 -10.81
CA GLN A 399 -24.85 -7.69 -10.36
C GLN A 399 -25.04 -6.84 -9.11
N VAL A 400 -24.13 -6.91 -8.13
CA VAL A 400 -24.17 -6.06 -6.93
C VAL A 400 -24.03 -4.58 -7.32
N ALA A 401 -23.11 -4.24 -8.23
CA ALA A 401 -22.90 -2.86 -8.69
C ALA A 401 -24.16 -2.22 -9.30
N ARG A 402 -24.92 -2.99 -10.10
CA ARG A 402 -26.13 -2.49 -10.80
C ARG A 402 -27.43 -2.63 -10.00
N THR A 403 -27.39 -3.24 -8.82
CA THR A 403 -28.60 -3.56 -8.04
C THR A 403 -28.60 -2.78 -6.74
N PRO A 404 -29.39 -1.70 -6.66
CA PRO A 404 -29.56 -0.98 -5.41
C PRO A 404 -30.06 -1.93 -4.32
N GLY A 405 -29.45 -1.88 -3.13
CA GLY A 405 -29.86 -2.74 -2.01
C GLY A 405 -29.22 -4.12 -1.99
N ALA A 406 -28.37 -4.43 -2.98
CA ALA A 406 -27.73 -5.73 -3.06
C ALA A 406 -26.56 -5.90 -2.09
N ILE A 407 -26.41 -7.14 -1.60
CA ILE A 407 -25.25 -7.66 -0.88
C ILE A 407 -24.77 -8.95 -1.56
N GLY A 408 -23.47 -9.16 -1.56
CA GLY A 408 -22.82 -10.40 -1.98
C GLY A 408 -21.47 -10.58 -1.27
N TYR A 409 -20.63 -11.43 -1.84
CA TYR A 409 -19.27 -11.69 -1.35
C TYR A 409 -18.32 -11.97 -2.52
N ALA A 410 -17.06 -11.59 -2.35
CA ALA A 410 -16.02 -11.75 -3.36
C ALA A 410 -14.63 -11.79 -2.69
N GLN A 411 -13.61 -12.14 -3.48
CA GLN A 411 -12.21 -11.95 -3.15
C GLN A 411 -11.94 -10.49 -2.76
N HIS A 412 -11.19 -10.29 -1.67
CA HIS A 412 -10.88 -8.97 -1.14
C HIS A 412 -10.06 -8.13 -2.14
N GLY A 413 -10.58 -6.98 -2.56
CA GLY A 413 -9.97 -6.12 -3.57
C GLY A 413 -10.50 -6.33 -4.98
N ALA A 414 -11.20 -7.44 -5.27
CA ALA A 414 -11.82 -7.68 -6.57
C ALA A 414 -12.91 -6.64 -6.94
N ALA A 415 -13.50 -6.00 -5.93
CA ALA A 415 -14.49 -4.94 -6.12
C ALA A 415 -13.88 -3.58 -6.52
N ALA A 416 -12.55 -3.40 -6.45
CA ALA A 416 -11.88 -2.12 -6.72
C ALA A 416 -12.24 -1.45 -8.08
N PRO A 417 -12.53 -2.18 -9.17
CA PRO A 417 -12.97 -1.58 -10.43
C PRO A 417 -14.42 -1.03 -10.42
N TYR A 418 -15.23 -1.35 -9.41
CA TYR A 418 -16.65 -1.00 -9.34
C TYR A 418 -16.87 0.14 -8.35
N ALA A 419 -17.13 1.34 -8.86
CA ALA A 419 -17.36 2.53 -8.03
C ALA A 419 -18.65 2.45 -7.20
N GLU A 420 -19.59 1.60 -7.61
CA GLU A 420 -20.89 1.40 -6.97
C GLU A 420 -20.87 0.38 -5.83
N ILE A 421 -19.71 -0.23 -5.55
CA ILE A 421 -19.57 -1.27 -4.54
C ILE A 421 -18.72 -0.77 -3.38
N ASP A 422 -19.21 -1.01 -2.17
CA ASP A 422 -18.44 -0.88 -0.95
C ASP A 422 -18.09 -2.25 -0.38
N GLU A 423 -16.82 -2.46 -0.01
CA GLU A 423 -16.44 -3.59 0.83
C GLU A 423 -16.74 -3.30 2.30
N VAL A 424 -17.46 -4.22 2.93
CA VAL A 424 -18.00 -4.06 4.28
C VAL A 424 -17.03 -4.63 5.31
N LYS A 425 -16.76 -3.86 6.36
CA LYS A 425 -16.04 -4.36 7.54
C LYS A 425 -16.91 -5.35 8.31
N LEU A 426 -16.29 -6.41 8.83
CA LEU A 426 -16.95 -7.34 9.75
C LEU A 426 -16.69 -6.87 11.19
N GLY A 427 -17.67 -6.16 11.76
CA GLY A 427 -17.51 -5.38 12.97
C GLY A 427 -16.50 -4.24 12.75
N GLU A 428 -15.44 -4.21 13.54
CA GLU A 428 -14.36 -3.21 13.41
C GLU A 428 -13.26 -3.62 12.41
N TRP A 429 -13.29 -4.88 11.93
CA TRP A 429 -12.19 -5.47 11.19
C TRP A 429 -12.44 -5.43 9.68
N ALA A 430 -11.48 -4.87 8.96
CA ALA A 430 -11.36 -5.07 7.52
C ALA A 430 -10.71 -6.44 7.23
N ALA A 431 -10.93 -6.94 6.01
CA ALA A 431 -10.20 -8.07 5.47
C ALA A 431 -8.72 -7.71 5.39
N ASP A 432 -7.91 -8.26 6.29
CA ASP A 432 -6.49 -8.00 6.37
C ASP A 432 -5.78 -9.22 6.94
N LEU A 433 -4.54 -9.47 6.51
CA LEU A 433 -3.82 -10.65 6.98
C LEU A 433 -3.55 -10.58 8.50
N SER A 434 -3.25 -9.40 9.05
CA SER A 434 -2.96 -9.26 10.48
C SER A 434 -4.19 -9.47 11.37
N THR A 435 -5.39 -9.28 10.84
CA THR A 435 -6.64 -9.57 11.55
C THR A 435 -6.97 -11.05 11.49
N VAL A 436 -6.66 -11.71 10.36
CA VAL A 436 -6.75 -13.17 10.21
C VAL A 436 -5.78 -13.91 11.16
N GLU A 437 -4.52 -13.51 11.21
CA GLU A 437 -3.51 -14.14 12.09
C GLU A 437 -3.88 -14.03 13.57
N ARG A 438 -4.63 -12.98 13.95
CA ARG A 438 -5.15 -12.78 15.32
C ARG A 438 -6.50 -13.44 15.57
N GLY A 439 -7.10 -14.10 14.58
CA GLY A 439 -8.41 -14.74 14.68
C GLY A 439 -9.60 -13.76 14.76
N LEU A 440 -9.40 -12.51 14.33
CA LEU A 440 -10.40 -11.43 14.45
C LEU A 440 -11.27 -11.27 13.20
N TYR A 441 -10.80 -11.75 12.06
CA TYR A 441 -11.53 -11.71 10.79
C TYR A 441 -11.83 -13.14 10.31
N PRO A 442 -13.09 -13.55 10.17
CA PRO A 442 -13.44 -14.96 9.90
C PRO A 442 -13.46 -15.32 8.41
N PHE A 443 -13.59 -14.33 7.51
CA PHE A 443 -13.87 -14.61 6.09
C PHE A 443 -12.59 -14.70 5.24
N TRP A 444 -11.90 -15.82 5.40
CA TRP A 444 -10.66 -16.13 4.67
C TRP A 444 -10.54 -17.63 4.49
N GLU A 445 -9.75 -18.09 3.53
CA GLU A 445 -9.40 -19.50 3.38
C GLU A 445 -8.07 -19.69 2.66
N VAL A 446 -7.57 -20.93 2.63
CA VAL A 446 -6.42 -21.32 1.82
C VAL A 446 -6.88 -21.78 0.44
N GLU A 447 -6.34 -21.16 -0.61
CA GLU A 447 -6.40 -21.64 -1.98
C GLU A 447 -5.60 -22.94 -2.11
N ILE A 448 -6.24 -23.98 -2.63
CA ILE A 448 -5.65 -25.31 -2.75
C ILE A 448 -5.68 -25.76 -4.20
N PHE A 449 -4.55 -26.25 -4.67
CA PHE A 449 -4.45 -27.03 -5.89
C PHE A 449 -4.72 -28.51 -5.62
N TYR A 450 -5.48 -29.17 -6.50
CA TYR A 450 -5.64 -30.61 -6.48
C TYR A 450 -5.15 -31.23 -7.79
N THR A 451 -4.33 -32.26 -7.65
CA THR A 451 -3.93 -33.16 -8.75
C THR A 451 -4.43 -34.57 -8.49
N TYR A 452 -4.69 -35.33 -9.55
CA TYR A 452 -4.89 -36.77 -9.42
C TYR A 452 -3.55 -37.46 -9.21
N GLY A 453 -3.33 -38.02 -8.02
CA GLY A 453 -2.03 -38.55 -7.61
C GLY A 453 -0.91 -37.49 -7.62
N THR A 454 0.33 -37.98 -7.58
CA THR A 454 1.52 -37.13 -7.72
C THR A 454 1.96 -37.12 -9.19
N PRO A 455 1.98 -35.94 -9.86
CA PRO A 455 2.39 -35.87 -11.25
C PRO A 455 3.87 -36.25 -11.42
N ALA A 456 4.18 -36.98 -12.49
CA ALA A 456 5.55 -37.39 -12.78
C ALA A 456 6.44 -36.17 -13.09
N GLY A 457 7.72 -36.27 -12.76
CA GLY A 457 8.67 -35.15 -12.88
C GLY A 457 8.87 -34.66 -14.31
N ASP A 458 8.59 -35.47 -15.31
CA ASP A 458 8.69 -35.17 -16.74
C ASP A 458 7.39 -34.64 -17.36
N GLN A 459 6.34 -34.41 -16.56
CA GLN A 459 5.06 -33.87 -17.01
C GLN A 459 5.00 -32.35 -16.88
N LEU A 460 4.35 -31.69 -17.84
CA LEU A 460 4.07 -30.25 -17.82
C LEU A 460 3.37 -29.81 -16.52
N LEU A 461 2.41 -30.60 -16.02
CA LEU A 461 1.74 -30.31 -14.75
C LEU A 461 2.73 -30.16 -13.59
N SER A 462 3.72 -31.05 -13.50
CA SER A 462 4.77 -30.98 -12.48
C SER A 462 5.61 -29.70 -12.61
N ALA A 463 5.99 -29.33 -13.84
CA ALA A 463 6.75 -28.10 -14.11
C ALA A 463 5.94 -26.84 -13.76
N PHE A 464 4.65 -26.81 -14.07
CA PHE A 464 3.79 -25.68 -13.75
C PHE A 464 3.56 -25.54 -12.25
N LEU A 465 3.38 -26.65 -11.52
CA LEU A 465 3.30 -26.64 -10.06
C LEU A 465 4.58 -26.09 -9.42
N GLU A 466 5.74 -26.49 -9.92
CA GLU A 466 7.03 -25.95 -9.49
C GLU A 466 7.10 -24.44 -9.73
N TYR A 467 6.76 -23.98 -10.94
CA TYR A 467 6.72 -22.55 -11.27
C TYR A 467 5.74 -21.75 -10.40
N SER A 468 4.60 -22.32 -10.03
CA SER A 468 3.62 -21.66 -9.15
C SER A 468 4.19 -21.31 -7.76
N THR A 469 5.29 -21.96 -7.37
CA THR A 469 6.04 -21.68 -6.13
C THR A 469 7.26 -20.78 -6.33
N SER A 470 7.47 -20.26 -7.54
CA SER A 470 8.56 -19.32 -7.86
C SER A 470 8.32 -17.92 -7.27
N ASP A 471 9.38 -17.14 -7.12
CA ASP A 471 9.27 -15.74 -6.66
C ASP A 471 8.42 -14.89 -7.63
N THR A 472 8.44 -15.18 -8.93
CA THR A 472 7.58 -14.53 -9.94
C THR A 472 6.11 -14.81 -9.67
N ALA A 473 5.71 -16.08 -9.54
CA ALA A 473 4.33 -16.44 -9.27
C ALA A 473 3.84 -15.88 -7.93
N LYS A 474 4.68 -15.92 -6.88
CA LYS A 474 4.39 -15.31 -5.58
C LYS A 474 4.14 -13.81 -5.67
N ASN A 475 4.92 -13.08 -6.47
CA ASN A 475 4.72 -11.65 -6.65
C ASN A 475 3.41 -11.34 -7.37
N LEU A 476 3.02 -12.15 -8.36
CA LEU A 476 1.72 -12.02 -9.03
C LEU A 476 0.56 -12.28 -8.06
N LEU A 477 0.67 -13.32 -7.23
CA LEU A 477 -0.30 -13.62 -6.16
C LEU A 477 -0.46 -12.45 -5.18
N ARG A 478 0.66 -11.88 -4.68
CA ARG A 478 0.63 -10.70 -3.80
C ARG A 478 0.00 -9.49 -4.47
N GLY A 479 0.32 -9.25 -5.74
CA GLY A 479 -0.27 -8.15 -6.52
C GLY A 479 -1.78 -8.27 -6.70
N ALA A 480 -2.30 -9.50 -6.68
CA ALA A 480 -3.74 -9.79 -6.73
C ALA A 480 -4.40 -9.93 -5.35
N GLY A 481 -3.70 -9.62 -4.24
CA GLY A 481 -4.27 -9.66 -2.89
C GLY A 481 -4.22 -11.02 -2.19
N PHE A 482 -3.51 -12.00 -2.75
CA PHE A 482 -3.29 -13.31 -2.13
C PHE A 482 -1.97 -13.37 -1.38
N VAL A 483 -1.90 -14.17 -0.31
CA VAL A 483 -0.68 -14.32 0.51
C VAL A 483 -0.08 -15.71 0.28
N PRO A 484 1.05 -15.83 -0.44
CA PRO A 484 1.61 -17.15 -0.76
C PRO A 484 1.98 -17.98 0.47
N CYS A 485 1.66 -19.27 0.45
CA CYS A 485 1.94 -20.18 1.57
C CYS A 485 3.45 -20.37 1.82
N LEU A 486 4.25 -20.36 0.76
CA LEU A 486 5.70 -20.53 0.81
C LEU A 486 6.40 -19.18 0.60
N ASP A 487 6.26 -18.23 1.53
CA ASP A 487 6.95 -16.95 1.48
C ASP A 487 8.38 -17.06 2.07
N ARG A 488 9.40 -16.49 1.40
CA ARG A 488 10.81 -16.56 1.83
C ARG A 488 11.05 -15.87 3.17
N ASP A 489 10.24 -14.86 3.49
CA ASP A 489 10.43 -14.03 4.69
C ASP A 489 9.56 -14.48 5.87
N LYS A 490 8.51 -15.26 5.62
CA LYS A 490 7.45 -15.52 6.61
C LYS A 490 6.92 -16.95 6.69
N ASN A 491 7.29 -17.83 5.76
CA ASN A 491 6.88 -19.24 5.64
C ASN A 491 5.57 -19.62 6.38
N TYR A 492 4.42 -19.36 5.77
CA TYR A 492 3.10 -19.56 6.40
C TYR A 492 2.60 -21.00 6.43
N THR A 493 3.39 -21.96 5.92
CA THR A 493 3.04 -23.38 5.90
C THR A 493 2.75 -23.97 7.29
N ASP A 494 3.43 -23.46 8.32
CA ASP A 494 3.30 -23.99 9.68
C ASP A 494 2.11 -23.42 10.47
N SER A 495 1.51 -22.31 10.02
CA SER A 495 0.44 -21.59 10.74
C SER A 495 -0.90 -21.64 10.00
N LEU A 496 -1.03 -20.89 8.91
CA LEU A 496 -2.28 -20.68 8.18
C LEU A 496 -2.48 -21.72 7.07
N CYS A 497 -1.42 -22.06 6.34
CA CYS A 497 -1.50 -22.95 5.20
C CYS A 497 -1.41 -24.44 5.57
N LYS A 498 -1.42 -24.76 6.87
CA LYS A 498 -1.46 -26.13 7.34
C LYS A 498 -2.85 -26.70 7.08
N LEU A 499 -2.94 -27.66 6.17
CA LEU A 499 -4.15 -28.46 5.99
C LEU A 499 -4.45 -29.16 7.32
N ARG A 500 -5.51 -28.74 8.00
CA ARG A 500 -5.99 -29.43 9.20
C ARG A 500 -6.83 -30.63 8.73
N PRO A 501 -6.64 -31.81 9.35
CA PRO A 501 -7.32 -33.03 8.96
C PRO A 501 -8.84 -32.97 9.18
#